data_AF-A0A916G2Q3-F1
#
_entry.id   AF-A0A916G2Q3-F1
#
_cell.length_a   1.000
_cell.length_b   1.000
_cell.length_c   1.000
_cell.angle_alpha   90.00
_cell.angle_beta   90.00
_cell.angle_gamma   90.00
#
_symmetry.space_group_name_H-M   'P 1'
#
loop_
_entity.id
_entity.type
_entity.pdbx_description
1 polymer ?
#
loop_
_entity_poly.entity_id
_entity_poly.type
_entity_poly.pdbx_seq_one_letter_code
_entity_poly.pdbx_strand_id
1 'polypeptide(L)'
;VLRGLRRACEKRPVEEARLETLCDEVEALFPTREPRELKTREIGAHLMEKLKEVDQVAFVRFASVYRRFEDAGDFVEEVETLLSDARDASRRSR
;
A
#
# COMPACT_ATOMS: atom_id res chain seq x y z
N VAL A 1 -4.75 -4.04 -10.67
CA VAL A 1 -4.00 -3.62 -9.46
C VAL A 1 -2.65 -2.99 -9.81
N LEU A 2 -1.79 -3.65 -10.59
CA LEU A 2 -0.49 -3.10 -11.05
C LEU A 2 -0.57 -1.68 -11.65
N ARG A 3 -1.57 -1.39 -12.50
CA ARG A 3 -1.79 -0.03 -13.03
C ARG A 3 -2.00 1.02 -11.92
N GLY A 4 -2.68 0.65 -10.83
CA GLY A 4 -2.88 1.52 -9.67
C GLY A 4 -1.57 1.77 -8.92
N LEU A 5 -0.74 0.74 -8.75
CA LEU A 5 0.60 0.86 -8.15
C LEU A 5 1.51 1.78 -8.96
N ARG A 6 1.58 1.57 -10.28
CA ARG A 6 2.35 2.42 -11.21
C ARG A 6 1.96 3.89 -11.06
N ARG A 7 0.65 4.16 -11.03
CA ARG A 7 0.13 5.54 -10.85
C ARG A 7 0.49 6.10 -9.48
N ALA A 8 0.42 5.30 -8.43
CA ALA A 8 0.80 5.73 -7.08
C ALA A 8 2.31 6.03 -6.95
N CYS A 9 3.14 5.29 -7.67
CA CYS A 9 4.60 5.42 -7.66
C CYS A 9 5.14 6.43 -8.68
N GLU A 10 4.27 7.10 -9.45
CA GLU A 10 4.69 8.06 -10.47
C GLU A 10 5.56 9.16 -9.85
N LYS A 11 6.77 9.39 -10.40
CA LYS A 11 7.78 10.34 -9.90
C LYS A 11 8.38 9.99 -8.51
N ARG A 12 8.20 8.77 -8.03
CA ARG A 12 8.88 8.24 -6.84
C ARG A 12 10.10 7.41 -7.25
N PRO A 13 11.11 7.29 -6.38
CA PRO A 13 12.29 6.45 -6.62
C PRO A 13 11.96 4.97 -6.38
N VAL A 14 10.97 4.43 -7.11
CA VAL A 14 10.55 3.03 -7.02
C VAL A 14 10.73 2.39 -8.40
N GLU A 15 11.60 1.38 -8.46
CA GLU A 15 11.87 0.63 -9.68
C GLU A 15 10.64 -0.15 -10.14
N GLU A 16 10.39 -0.19 -11.45
CA GLU A 16 9.25 -0.90 -12.03
C GLU A 16 9.28 -2.40 -11.68
N ALA A 17 10.46 -3.03 -11.74
CA ALA A 17 10.66 -4.43 -11.35
C ALA A 17 10.27 -4.69 -9.88
N ARG A 18 10.39 -3.70 -9.00
CA ARG A 18 9.96 -3.83 -7.60
C ARG A 18 8.44 -3.88 -7.50
N LEU A 19 7.71 -3.12 -8.34
CA LEU A 19 6.25 -3.16 -8.39
C LEU A 19 5.72 -4.50 -8.87
N GLU A 20 6.36 -5.08 -9.89
CA GLU A 20 6.02 -6.41 -10.40
C GLU A 20 6.28 -7.47 -9.32
N THR A 21 7.44 -7.43 -8.68
CA THR A 21 7.77 -8.32 -7.54
C THR A 21 6.74 -8.21 -6.41
N LEU A 22 6.32 -6.99 -6.07
CA LEU A 22 5.29 -6.77 -5.04
C LEU A 22 3.95 -7.42 -5.42
N CYS A 23 3.56 -7.34 -6.69
CA CYS A 23 2.36 -8.03 -7.18
C CYS A 23 2.50 -9.55 -7.07
N ASP A 24 3.62 -10.11 -7.52
CA ASP A 24 3.88 -11.55 -7.49
C ASP A 24 3.90 -12.08 -6.05
N GLU A 25 4.56 -11.36 -5.13
CA GLU A 25 4.60 -11.71 -3.71
C GLU A 25 3.19 -11.75 -3.08
N VAL A 26 2.31 -10.81 -3.45
CA VAL A 26 0.93 -10.78 -2.93
C VAL A 26 0.07 -11.85 -3.59
N GLU A 27 0.21 -12.08 -4.89
CA GLU A 27 -0.51 -13.16 -5.59
C GLU A 27 -0.16 -14.54 -5.02
N ALA A 28 1.11 -14.75 -4.66
CA ALA A 28 1.57 -15.98 -4.01
C ALA A 28 0.92 -16.26 -2.64
N LEU A 29 0.40 -15.23 -1.95
CA LEU A 29 -0.33 -15.39 -0.69
C LEU A 29 -1.71 -16.03 -0.87
N PHE A 30 -2.22 -16.10 -2.11
CA PHE A 30 -3.54 -16.62 -2.42
C PHE A 30 -3.46 -17.82 -3.37
N PRO A 31 -3.13 -19.03 -2.87
CA PRO A 31 -3.12 -20.24 -3.67
C PRO A 31 -4.50 -20.53 -4.24
N THR A 32 -4.55 -20.91 -5.51
CA THR A 32 -5.74 -21.19 -6.35
C THR A 32 -6.64 -22.33 -5.86
N ARG A 33 -6.37 -22.92 -4.69
CA ARG A 33 -7.02 -24.15 -4.19
C ARG A 33 -8.41 -23.94 -3.61
N GLU A 34 -8.79 -22.72 -3.29
CA GLU A 34 -10.18 -22.39 -2.99
C GLU A 34 -10.68 -21.40 -4.05
N PRO A 35 -11.87 -21.61 -4.64
CA PRO A 35 -12.57 -20.58 -5.38
C PRO A 35 -13.13 -19.56 -4.36
N ARG A 36 -12.26 -18.98 -3.54
CA ARG A 36 -12.56 -17.73 -2.87
C ARG A 36 -12.40 -16.68 -3.95
N GLU A 37 -13.51 -16.04 -4.31
CA GLU A 37 -13.44 -14.75 -5.00
C GLU A 37 -12.58 -13.84 -4.14
N LEU A 38 -11.29 -13.73 -4.48
CA LEU A 38 -10.36 -12.86 -3.78
C LEU A 38 -10.88 -11.45 -3.98
N LYS A 39 -11.31 -10.81 -2.88
CA LYS A 39 -11.82 -9.47 -2.99
C LYS A 39 -10.63 -8.59 -3.35
N THR A 40 -10.77 -7.77 -4.40
CA THR A 40 -9.77 -6.76 -4.78
C THR A 40 -9.29 -5.91 -3.58
N ARG A 41 -10.15 -5.79 -2.56
CA ARG A 41 -9.84 -5.15 -1.28
C ARG A 41 -8.75 -5.87 -0.47
N GLU A 42 -8.73 -7.19 -0.44
CA GLU A 42 -7.72 -7.99 0.28
C GLU A 42 -6.35 -7.85 -0.39
N ILE A 43 -6.29 -8.01 -1.72
CA ILE A 43 -5.06 -7.79 -2.50
C ILE A 43 -4.56 -6.35 -2.32
N GLY A 44 -5.46 -5.37 -2.39
CA GLY A 44 -5.15 -3.97 -2.15
C GLY A 44 -4.57 -3.71 -0.76
N ALA A 45 -5.11 -4.37 0.27
CA ALA A 45 -4.61 -4.26 1.65
C ALA A 45 -3.18 -4.81 1.79
N HIS A 46 -2.90 -6.00 1.26
CA HIS A 46 -1.53 -6.56 1.32
C HIS A 46 -0.52 -5.73 0.55
N LEU A 47 -0.92 -5.17 -0.61
CA LEU A 47 -0.07 -4.27 -1.37
C LEU A 47 0.16 -2.95 -0.65
N MET A 48 -0.85 -2.40 0.03
CA MET A 48 -0.69 -1.21 0.86
C MET A 48 0.37 -1.42 1.93
N GLU A 49 0.31 -2.52 2.69
CA GLU A 49 1.30 -2.80 3.74
C GLU A 49 2.73 -2.89 3.19
N LYS A 50 2.93 -3.65 2.10
CA LYS A 50 4.25 -3.75 1.47
C LYS A 50 4.70 -2.42 0.85
N LEU A 51 3.78 -1.64 0.27
CA LEU A 51 4.09 -0.35 -0.31
C LEU A 51 4.46 0.69 0.76
N LYS A 52 3.89 0.60 1.97
CA LYS A 52 4.26 1.46 3.12
C LYS A 52 5.74 1.31 3.49
N GLU A 53 6.30 0.11 3.38
CA GLU A 53 7.72 -0.17 3.61
C GLU A 53 8.61 0.34 2.47
N VAL A 54 8.11 0.33 1.24
CA VAL A 54 8.86 0.76 0.05
C VAL A 54 8.86 2.28 -0.09
N ASP A 55 7.69 2.91 -0.01
CA ASP A 55 7.53 4.34 -0.19
C ASP A 55 6.23 4.86 0.45
N GLN A 56 6.37 5.66 1.51
CA GLN A 56 5.23 6.19 2.26
C GLN A 56 4.34 7.13 1.42
N VAL A 57 4.89 7.86 0.44
CA VAL A 57 4.10 8.77 -0.41
C VAL A 57 3.28 7.97 -1.43
N ALA A 58 3.88 6.95 -2.03
CA ALA A 58 3.19 6.04 -2.92
C ALA A 58 2.10 5.27 -2.16
N PHE A 59 2.36 4.83 -0.94
CA PHE A 59 1.36 4.24 -0.05
C PHE A 59 0.14 5.15 0.10
N VAL A 60 0.33 6.41 0.49
CA VAL A 60 -0.77 7.36 0.68
C VAL A 60 -1.58 7.53 -0.60
N ARG A 61 -0.91 7.71 -1.75
CA ARG A 61 -1.57 7.85 -3.06
C ARG A 61 -2.35 6.61 -3.47
N PHE A 62 -1.82 5.42 -3.18
CA PHE A 62 -2.49 4.17 -3.44
C PHE A 62 -3.69 3.98 -2.50
N ALA A 63 -3.53 4.28 -1.21
CA ALA A 63 -4.58 4.23 -0.22
C ALA A 63 -5.77 5.13 -0.61
N SER A 64 -5.56 6.30 -1.23
CA SER A 64 -6.63 7.18 -1.73
C SER A 64 -7.55 6.55 -2.79
N VAL A 65 -7.12 5.47 -3.45
CA VAL A 65 -7.96 4.74 -4.42
C VAL A 65 -8.67 3.56 -3.76
N TYR A 66 -8.03 2.92 -2.79
CA TYR A 66 -8.50 1.66 -2.17
C TYR A 66 -9.30 1.87 -0.88
N ARG A 67 -9.03 2.94 -0.15
CA ARG A 67 -9.85 3.43 0.94
C ARG A 67 -10.76 4.53 0.40
N ARG A 68 -12.06 4.41 0.68
CA ARG A 68 -12.97 5.54 0.53
C ARG A 68 -12.70 6.47 1.69
N PHE A 69 -12.00 7.55 1.43
CA PHE A 69 -12.02 8.72 2.30
C PHE A 69 -13.31 9.46 1.95
N GLU A 70 -14.19 9.65 2.94
CA GLU A 70 -15.48 10.33 2.75
C GLU A 70 -15.25 11.83 2.66
N ASP A 71 -14.23 12.33 3.38
CA ASP A 71 -13.77 13.72 3.29
C ASP A 71 -12.25 13.88 3.43
N ALA A 72 -11.78 15.12 3.30
CA ALA A 72 -10.35 15.45 3.39
C ALA A 72 -9.80 15.29 4.81
N GLY A 73 -10.65 15.35 5.85
CA GLY A 73 -10.29 15.10 7.24
C GLY A 73 -9.87 13.66 7.46
N ASP A 74 -10.64 12.69 6.94
CA ASP A 74 -10.29 11.26 7.01
C ASP A 74 -8.89 10.97 6.42
N PHE A 75 -8.54 11.69 5.36
CA PHE A 75 -7.23 11.59 4.73
C PHE A 75 -6.11 12.18 5.61
N VAL A 76 -6.37 13.33 6.25
CA VAL A 76 -5.42 13.97 7.17
C VAL A 76 -5.16 13.08 8.38
N GLU A 77 -6.20 12.50 8.98
CA GLU A 77 -6.08 11.59 10.13
C GLU A 77 -5.23 10.35 9.79
N GLU A 78 -5.41 9.76 8.61
CA GLU A 78 -4.57 8.66 8.15
C GLU A 78 -3.11 9.08 7.99
N VAL A 79 -2.85 10.26 7.41
CA VAL A 79 -1.48 10.81 7.27
C VAL A 79 -0.85 11.09 8.64
N GLU A 80 -1.60 11.65 9.58
CA GLU A 80 -1.13 11.89 10.95
C GLU A 80 -0.78 10.57 11.66
N THR A 81 -1.60 9.55 11.50
CA THR A 81 -1.34 8.20 12.03
C THR A 81 -0.03 7.64 11.47
N LEU A 82 0.20 7.74 10.16
CA LEU A 82 1.46 7.33 9.53
C LEU A 82 2.68 8.08 10.08
N LEU A 83 2.55 9.39 10.31
CA LEU A 83 3.63 10.21 10.87
C LEU A 83 3.92 9.81 12.33
N SER A 84 2.90 9.45 13.10
CA SER A 84 3.08 8.93 14.47
C SER A 84 3.79 7.58 14.46
N ASP A 85 3.34 6.63 13.63
CA ASP A 85 3.97 5.31 13.46
C ASP A 85 5.45 5.43 13.10
N ALA A 86 5.78 6.32 12.15
CA ALA A 86 7.15 6.56 11.71
C ALA A 86 8.03 7.14 12.83
N ARG A 87 7.48 8.04 13.66
CA ARG A 87 8.19 8.60 14.83
C ARG A 87 8.44 7.54 15.90
N ASP A 88 7.48 6.68 16.16
CA ASP A 88 7.62 5.62 17.16
C ASP A 88 8.57 4.50 16.70
N ALA A 89 8.56 4.16 15.41
CA ALA A 89 9.56 3.26 14.83
C ALA A 89 10.99 3.79 15.00
N SER A 90 11.21 5.09 14.76
CA SER A 90 12.50 5.76 14.98
C SER A 90 12.95 5.74 16.46
N ARG A 91 12.00 5.86 17.40
CA ARG A 91 12.27 5.79 18.85
C ARG A 91 12.61 4.39 19.33
N ARG A 92 11.99 3.34 18.78
CA ARG A 92 12.25 1.94 19.14
C ARG A 92 13.57 1.39 18.59
N SER A 93 14.16 2.04 17.59
CA SER A 93 15.46 1.66 17.00
C SER A 93 16.67 2.35 17.65
N ARG A 94 16.46 3.10 18.74
CA ARG A 94 17.50 3.72 19.57
C ARG A 94 17.55 3.05 20.94
#